data_AF-A0A5C4K016-F1
#
_entry.id   AF-A0A5C4K016-F1
#
_cell.length_a   1.000
_cell.length_b   1.000
_cell.length_c   1.000
_cell.angle_alpha   90.00
_cell.angle_beta   90.00
_cell.angle_gamma   90.00
#
_symmetry.space_group_name_H-M   'P 1'
#
loop_
_entity.id
_entity.type
_entity.pdbx_description
1 polymer ?
#
loop_
_entity_poly.entity_id
_entity_poly.type
_entity_poly.pdbx_seq_one_letter_code
_entity_poly.pdbx_strand_id
1 'polypeptide(L)'
;MGFDPNEPEQRRRLRAAMKAADIPVSELWLKYFSLSGDAGEYEVEAYLQGLLSLPLIQRDLLALAANELIDDLPRPRAPYSDDFDGPASAGGQHVGGEGGQPAGREAGGEDSSEAGSEDSTTRQPDPDE
;
A
#
# COMPACT_ATOMS: atom_id res chain seq x y z
N MET A 1 -9.07 -28.09 13.43
CA MET A 1 -9.35 -27.39 12.15
C MET A 1 -9.74 -25.97 12.51
N GLY A 2 -8.76 -25.05 12.53
CA GLY A 2 -9.03 -23.64 12.77
C GLY A 2 -9.30 -23.00 11.42
N PHE A 3 -10.55 -22.66 11.16
CA PHE A 3 -10.87 -21.72 10.10
C PHE A 3 -10.28 -20.38 10.51
N ASP A 4 -9.31 -19.89 9.75
CA ASP A 4 -8.73 -18.58 10.01
C ASP A 4 -9.74 -17.52 9.55
N PRO A 5 -10.32 -16.71 10.48
CA PRO A 5 -11.32 -15.72 10.12
C PRO A 5 -10.79 -14.67 9.15
N ASN A 6 -9.46 -14.49 9.08
CA ASN A 6 -8.80 -13.50 8.24
C ASN A 6 -8.49 -14.04 6.84
N GLU A 7 -8.61 -15.36 6.60
CA GLU A 7 -8.31 -15.97 5.29
C GLU A 7 -9.08 -15.31 4.12
N PRO A 8 -10.40 -15.06 4.21
CA PRO A 8 -11.13 -14.43 3.11
C PRO A 8 -10.64 -13.00 2.81
N GLU A 9 -10.25 -12.26 3.85
CA GLU A 9 -9.73 -10.90 3.74
C GLU A 9 -8.32 -10.90 3.12
N GLN A 10 -7.43 -11.75 3.63
CA GLN A 10 -6.07 -11.97 3.10
C GLN A 10 -6.13 -12.31 1.61
N ARG A 11 -6.96 -13.30 1.24
CA ARG A 11 -7.20 -13.68 -0.16
C ARG A 11 -7.70 -12.52 -1.01
N ARG A 12 -8.66 -11.73 -0.51
CA ARG A 12 -9.22 -10.59 -1.25
C ARG A 12 -8.14 -9.55 -1.54
N ARG A 13 -7.31 -9.23 -0.55
CA ARG A 13 -6.22 -8.26 -0.70
C ARG A 13 -5.10 -8.77 -1.58
N LEU A 14 -4.73 -10.05 -1.48
CA LEU A 14 -3.79 -10.69 -2.40
C LEU A 14 -4.25 -10.56 -3.86
N ARG A 15 -5.52 -10.92 -4.16
CA ARG A 15 -6.08 -10.75 -5.52
C ARG A 15 -6.07 -9.29 -5.98
N ALA A 16 -6.35 -8.35 -5.08
CA ALA A 16 -6.34 -6.93 -5.41
C ALA A 16 -4.92 -6.47 -5.78
N ALA A 17 -3.91 -6.89 -5.02
CA ALA A 17 -2.50 -6.61 -5.29
C ALA A 17 -2.06 -7.19 -6.64
N MET A 18 -2.38 -8.46 -6.91
CA MET A 18 -2.11 -9.10 -8.22
C MET A 18 -2.74 -8.32 -9.37
N LYS A 19 -4.02 -7.93 -9.26
CA LYS A 19 -4.71 -7.15 -10.29
C LYS A 19 -4.09 -5.76 -10.49
N ALA A 20 -3.63 -5.12 -9.43
CA ALA A 20 -3.01 -3.79 -9.51
C ALA A 20 -1.62 -3.83 -10.17
N ALA A 21 -0.92 -4.96 -10.07
CA ALA A 21 0.39 -5.20 -10.66
C ALA A 21 0.34 -6.00 -11.98
N ASP A 22 -0.85 -6.35 -12.47
CA ASP A 22 -1.07 -7.18 -13.66
C ASP A 22 -0.35 -8.54 -13.62
N ILE A 23 -0.26 -9.13 -12.42
CA ILE A 23 0.43 -10.42 -12.20
C ILE A 23 -0.50 -11.57 -12.58
N PRO A 24 -0.15 -12.39 -13.59
CA PRO A 24 -0.91 -13.57 -13.92
C PRO A 24 -0.74 -14.67 -12.85
N VAL A 25 -1.74 -15.53 -12.72
CA VAL A 25 -1.73 -16.62 -11.73
C VAL A 25 -0.54 -17.57 -11.95
N SER A 26 -0.18 -17.83 -13.20
CA SER A 26 0.96 -18.68 -13.57
C SER A 26 2.30 -18.13 -13.06
N GLU A 27 2.51 -16.82 -13.11
CA GLU A 27 3.74 -16.18 -12.63
C GLU A 27 3.80 -16.16 -11.10
N LEU A 28 2.67 -15.85 -10.45
CA LEU A 28 2.55 -15.99 -9.01
C LEU A 28 2.87 -17.42 -8.57
N TRP A 29 2.28 -18.41 -9.24
CA TRP A 29 2.49 -19.82 -8.94
C TRP A 29 3.95 -20.24 -9.13
N LEU A 30 4.61 -19.86 -10.23
CA LEU A 30 6.02 -20.17 -10.46
C LEU A 30 6.91 -19.60 -9.36
N LYS A 31 6.64 -18.37 -8.94
CA LYS A 31 7.38 -17.72 -7.85
C LYS A 31 7.13 -18.41 -6.52
N TYR A 32 5.88 -18.68 -6.18
CA TYR A 32 5.47 -19.44 -5.00
C TYR A 32 6.09 -20.85 -4.96
N PHE A 33 6.12 -21.55 -6.09
CA PHE A 33 6.76 -22.87 -6.21
C PHE A 33 8.27 -22.78 -5.95
N SER A 34 8.95 -21.73 -6.43
CA SER A 34 10.36 -21.50 -6.13
C SER A 34 10.65 -21.26 -4.63
N LEU A 35 9.63 -20.83 -3.88
CA LEU A 35 9.67 -20.65 -2.42
C LEU A 35 9.27 -21.92 -1.64
N SER A 36 9.29 -23.09 -2.29
CA SER A 36 8.85 -24.37 -1.72
C SER A 36 7.34 -24.44 -1.41
N GLY A 37 6.53 -23.78 -2.24
CA GLY A 37 5.07 -23.92 -2.20
C GLY A 37 4.60 -25.33 -2.59
N ASP A 38 3.71 -25.90 -1.80
CA ASP A 38 3.22 -27.28 -1.97
C ASP A 38 1.97 -27.40 -2.86
N ALA A 39 1.29 -26.28 -3.14
CA ALA A 39 0.07 -26.26 -3.95
C ALA A 39 0.36 -26.15 -5.46
N GLY A 40 -0.41 -26.88 -6.26
CA GLY A 40 -0.38 -26.75 -7.72
C GLY A 40 -1.00 -25.45 -8.23
N GLU A 41 -0.76 -25.12 -9.49
CA GLU A 41 -1.31 -23.90 -10.13
C GLU A 41 -2.84 -23.81 -10.01
N TYR A 42 -3.53 -24.92 -10.27
CA TYR A 42 -5.00 -25.01 -10.15
C TYR A 42 -5.48 -24.84 -8.70
N GLU A 43 -4.71 -25.32 -7.71
CA GLU A 43 -5.04 -25.14 -6.30
C GLU A 43 -4.83 -23.69 -5.86
N VAL A 44 -3.78 -23.04 -6.35
CA VAL A 44 -3.57 -21.60 -6.17
C VAL A 44 -4.71 -20.82 -6.80
N GLU A 45 -5.11 -21.15 -8.03
CA GLU A 45 -6.24 -20.51 -8.69
C GLU A 45 -7.54 -20.70 -7.90
N ALA A 46 -7.87 -21.95 -7.52
CA ALA A 46 -9.08 -22.23 -6.77
C ALA A 46 -9.04 -21.61 -5.35
N TYR A 47 -7.86 -21.50 -4.72
CA TYR A 47 -7.71 -20.70 -3.50
C TYR A 47 -8.06 -19.26 -3.77
N LEU A 48 -7.47 -18.63 -4.79
CA LEU A 48 -7.76 -17.25 -5.17
C LEU A 48 -9.26 -17.08 -5.48
N GLN A 49 -9.93 -18.02 -6.14
CA GLN A 49 -11.38 -17.92 -6.39
C GLN A 49 -12.24 -18.16 -5.13
N GLY A 50 -11.65 -18.56 -4.01
CA GLY A 50 -12.37 -18.89 -2.77
C GLY A 50 -13.07 -20.25 -2.80
N LEU A 51 -12.65 -21.12 -3.71
CA LEU A 51 -13.17 -22.47 -3.88
C LEU A 51 -12.46 -23.48 -2.96
N LEU A 52 -11.27 -23.15 -2.45
CA LEU A 52 -10.55 -23.93 -1.46
C LEU A 52 -9.83 -23.04 -0.43
N SER A 53 -9.49 -23.64 0.70
CA SER A 53 -8.69 -23.00 1.76
C SER A 53 -7.30 -23.62 1.82
N LEU A 54 -6.28 -22.76 1.95
CA LEU A 54 -4.89 -23.18 2.06
C LEU A 54 -4.39 -23.04 3.51
N PRO A 55 -3.44 -23.89 3.95
CA PRO A 55 -2.76 -23.71 5.23
C PRO A 55 -2.14 -22.32 5.36
N LEU A 56 -2.07 -21.79 6.60
CA LEU A 56 -1.55 -20.45 6.89
C LEU A 56 -0.20 -20.18 6.21
N ILE A 57 0.75 -21.10 6.37
CA ILE A 57 2.08 -20.98 5.75
C ILE A 57 2.02 -20.86 4.23
N GLN A 58 1.09 -21.58 3.57
CA GLN A 58 0.95 -21.52 2.12
C GLN A 58 0.33 -20.20 1.67
N ARG A 59 -0.55 -19.62 2.47
CA ARG A 59 -1.14 -18.29 2.21
C ARG A 59 -0.09 -17.18 2.34
N ASP A 60 0.77 -17.28 3.35
CA ASP A 60 1.86 -16.32 3.54
C ASP A 60 2.94 -16.44 2.47
N LEU A 61 3.24 -17.66 1.99
CA LEU A 61 4.13 -17.85 0.85
C LEU A 61 3.57 -17.24 -0.44
N LEU A 62 2.25 -17.32 -0.67
CA LEU A 62 1.62 -16.63 -1.80
C LEU A 62 1.71 -15.10 -1.66
N ALA A 63 1.54 -14.57 -0.45
CA ALA A 63 1.73 -13.15 -0.19
C ALA A 63 3.19 -12.71 -0.42
N LEU A 64 4.16 -13.51 0.03
CA LEU A 64 5.58 -13.27 -0.21
C LEU A 64 5.90 -13.27 -1.70
N ALA A 65 5.46 -14.30 -2.43
CA ALA A 65 5.66 -14.40 -3.87
C ALA A 65 5.08 -13.19 -4.61
N ALA A 66 3.86 -12.77 -4.27
CA ALA A 66 3.25 -11.58 -4.86
C ALA A 66 4.03 -10.31 -4.53
N ASN A 67 4.50 -10.15 -3.29
CA ASN A 67 5.27 -8.99 -2.88
C ASN A 67 6.62 -8.90 -3.61
N GLU A 68 7.32 -10.00 -3.78
CA GLU A 68 8.58 -10.01 -4.54
C GLU A 68 8.37 -9.65 -6.02
N LEU A 69 7.23 -10.02 -6.61
CA LEU A 69 6.88 -9.61 -7.98
C LEU A 69 6.45 -8.14 -8.05
N ILE A 70 5.86 -7.61 -6.97
CA ILE A 70 5.39 -6.22 -6.87
C ILE A 70 6.55 -5.25 -6.60
N ASP A 71 7.62 -5.68 -5.94
CA ASP A 71 8.71 -4.79 -5.50
C ASP A 71 9.42 -4.06 -6.64
N ASP A 72 9.27 -4.53 -7.88
CA ASP A 72 9.75 -3.87 -9.09
C ASP A 72 8.83 -2.71 -9.55
N LEU A 73 7.71 -2.45 -8.85
CA LEU A 73 6.66 -1.49 -9.21
C LEU A 73 6.20 -0.65 -8.00
N PRO A 74 5.78 0.63 -8.17
CA PRO A 74 5.18 1.43 -7.11
C PRO A 74 3.69 1.04 -6.88
N ARG A 75 3.45 -0.20 -6.46
CA ARG A 75 2.11 -0.81 -6.31
C ARG A 75 1.85 -1.32 -4.89
N PRO A 76 0.58 -1.43 -4.47
CA PRO A 76 0.26 -1.91 -3.12
C PRO A 76 0.61 -3.39 -2.94
N ARG A 77 1.26 -3.70 -1.81
CA ARG A 77 1.70 -5.04 -1.40
C ARG A 77 0.55 -5.95 -0.95
N ALA A 78 0.72 -7.26 -1.12
CA ALA A 78 -0.14 -8.28 -0.56
C ALA A 78 0.14 -8.48 0.96
N PRO A 79 -0.90 -8.62 1.79
CA PRO A 79 -0.75 -8.78 3.24
C PRO A 79 -0.45 -10.23 3.65
N TYR A 80 0.29 -10.36 4.74
CA TYR A 80 0.53 -11.62 5.47
C TYR A 80 -0.56 -11.87 6.52
N SER A 81 -0.61 -13.07 7.08
CA SER A 81 -1.62 -13.46 8.08
C SER A 81 -1.53 -12.60 9.35
N ASP A 82 -0.33 -12.25 9.79
CA ASP A 82 -0.10 -11.44 11.01
C ASP A 82 -0.52 -9.96 10.84
N ASP A 83 -0.67 -9.48 9.61
CA ASP A 83 -1.14 -8.10 9.33
C ASP A 83 -2.60 -7.87 9.78
N PHE A 84 -3.31 -8.95 10.11
CA PHE A 84 -4.69 -8.93 10.57
C PHE A 84 -4.84 -9.03 12.09
N ASP A 85 -3.78 -9.35 12.83
CA ASP A 85 -3.81 -9.56 14.28
C ASP A 85 -3.54 -8.29 15.10
N GLY A 86 -3.28 -7.16 14.44
CA GLY A 86 -3.00 -5.87 15.09
C GLY A 86 -4.22 -4.94 15.21
N PRO A 87 -4.27 -4.06 16.24
CA PRO A 87 -5.24 -2.96 16.24
C PRO A 87 -4.93 -2.03 15.07
N ALA A 88 -5.78 -2.10 14.05
CA ALA A 88 -5.92 -1.20 12.90
C ALA A 88 -4.82 -0.13 12.71
N SER A 89 -4.07 -0.23 11.61
CA SER A 89 -3.44 0.92 10.93
C SER A 89 -2.81 1.98 11.85
N ALA A 90 -1.59 1.74 12.32
CA ALA A 90 -0.77 2.80 12.88
C ALA A 90 0.63 2.76 12.23
N GLY A 91 0.88 3.71 11.33
CA GLY A 91 2.25 4.21 11.09
C GLY A 91 2.88 3.95 9.72
N GLY A 92 2.22 4.36 8.64
CA GLY A 92 2.99 4.88 7.51
C GLY A 92 3.74 6.16 7.93
N GLN A 93 4.97 6.31 7.44
CA GLN A 93 5.87 7.47 7.55
C GLN A 93 6.38 7.86 8.95
N HIS A 94 7.67 7.58 9.18
CA HIS A 94 8.59 8.63 9.62
C HIS A 94 9.87 8.54 8.77
N VAL A 95 9.81 9.21 7.61
CA VAL A 95 11.02 9.77 6.99
C VAL A 95 11.36 10.99 7.85
N GLY A 96 12.54 10.99 8.46
CA GLY A 96 12.95 12.06 9.36
C GLY A 96 14.44 11.99 9.62
N GLY A 97 15.22 12.26 8.58
CA GLY A 97 16.61 12.65 8.75
C GLY A 97 16.64 14.06 9.35
N GLU A 98 17.01 14.16 10.61
CA GLU A 98 17.34 15.40 11.30
C GLU A 98 18.54 15.06 12.20
N GLY A 99 19.73 15.63 12.03
CA GLY A 99 19.98 17.06 11.87
C GLY A 99 20.69 17.55 13.14
N GLY A 100 21.91 17.08 13.36
CA GLY A 100 22.71 17.43 14.54
C GLY A 100 23.73 18.52 14.25
N GLN A 101 23.39 19.74 14.66
CA GLN A 101 24.24 20.95 14.88
C GLN A 101 24.55 21.87 13.68
N PRO A 102 24.80 23.18 13.90
CA PRO A 102 24.87 23.92 15.17
C PRO A 102 23.93 25.14 15.28
N ALA A 103 23.57 25.45 16.53
CA ALA A 103 22.99 26.71 16.93
C ALA A 103 24.01 27.87 16.76
N GLY A 104 23.56 28.96 16.15
CA GLY A 104 24.26 30.24 16.21
C GLY A 104 24.04 31.12 15.00
N ARG A 105 22.93 31.88 14.97
CA ARG A 105 22.92 33.21 14.36
C ARG A 105 21.73 34.06 14.82
N GLU A 106 22.01 34.88 15.82
CA GLU A 106 21.66 36.31 15.94
C GLU A 106 20.31 36.77 15.34
N ALA A 107 19.39 37.07 16.25
CA ALA A 107 18.20 37.87 15.99
C ALA A 107 18.58 39.34 15.74
N GLY A 108 18.16 39.85 14.58
CA GLY A 108 18.22 41.26 14.22
C GLY A 108 17.36 41.47 12.99
N GLY A 109 16.09 41.80 13.19
CA GLY A 109 15.13 42.05 12.13
C GLY A 109 14.09 43.05 12.62
N GLU A 110 14.39 44.32 12.37
CA GLU A 110 13.59 45.48 12.68
C GLU A 110 12.27 45.46 11.88
N ASP A 111 11.17 45.60 12.61
CA ASP A 111 9.82 45.77 12.08
C ASP A 111 9.67 47.21 11.56
N SER A 112 9.38 47.36 10.28
CA SER A 112 8.96 48.63 9.69
C SER A 112 8.07 48.39 8.46
N SER A 113 6.78 48.54 8.73
CA SER A 113 5.88 49.50 8.07
C SER A 113 5.20 49.16 6.73
N GLU A 114 3.91 49.52 6.74
CA GLU A 114 3.07 50.07 5.66
C GLU A 114 2.53 49.10 4.59
N ALA A 115 1.24 48.73 4.59
CA ALA A 115 0.02 49.51 4.33
C ALA A 115 -0.24 49.84 2.84
N GLY A 116 -1.47 49.58 2.40
CA GLY A 116 -2.03 49.82 1.06
C GLY A 116 -2.56 48.52 0.48
N SER A 117 -3.87 48.21 0.57
CA SER A 117 -4.93 48.64 -0.37
C SER A 117 -4.45 48.46 -1.83
N GLU A 118 -5.18 47.85 -2.76
CA GLU A 118 -6.53 48.23 -3.15
C GLU A 118 -7.28 47.06 -3.81
N ASP A 119 -8.56 46.98 -3.45
CA ASP A 119 -9.64 46.29 -4.13
C ASP A 119 -9.78 46.78 -5.58
N SER A 120 -9.95 45.86 -6.53
CA SER A 120 -10.40 46.20 -7.88
C SER A 120 -11.26 45.07 -8.45
N THR A 121 -12.53 45.14 -8.04
CA THR A 121 -13.73 45.04 -8.89
C THR A 121 -13.52 44.33 -10.25
N THR A 122 -13.72 43.01 -10.28
CA THR A 122 -14.02 42.32 -11.56
C THR A 122 -15.52 42.43 -11.81
N ARG A 123 -15.84 43.36 -12.71
CA ARG A 123 -17.14 43.64 -13.30
C ARG A 123 -17.61 42.46 -14.17
N GLN A 124 -18.60 41.69 -13.70
CA GLN A 124 -19.63 41.09 -14.58
C GLN A 124 -20.74 42.13 -14.78
N PRO A 125 -21.47 42.19 -15.91
CA PRO A 125 -22.27 41.11 -16.54
C PRO A 125 -22.10 41.09 -18.08
N ASP A 126 -22.69 40.23 -18.93
CA ASP A 126 -24.02 39.63 -19.02
C ASP A 126 -23.97 38.35 -19.90
N PRO A 127 -25.05 37.54 -19.91
CA PRO A 127 -25.16 36.28 -20.64
C PRO A 127 -25.69 36.50 -22.07
N ASP A 128 -25.27 35.65 -23.01
CA ASP A 128 -25.94 35.49 -24.29
C ASP A 128 -26.40 34.04 -24.46
N GLU A 129 -27.66 33.96 -24.91
CA GLU A 129 -28.56 32.83 -25.12
C GLU A 129 -28.15 31.89 -26.27
#